data_AF-A0A368YFS9-F1
#
_entry.id   AF-A0A368YFS9-F1
#
_cell.length_a   1.000
_cell.length_b   1.000
_cell.length_c   1.000
_cell.angle_alpha   90.00
_cell.angle_beta   90.00
_cell.angle_gamma   90.00
#
_symmetry.space_group_name_H-M   'P 1'
#
loop_
_entity.id
_entity.type
_entity.pdbx_description
1 polymer ?
#
loop_
_entity_poly.entity_id
_entity_poly.type
_entity_poly.pdbx_seq_one_letter_code
_entity_poly.pdbx_strand_id
1 'polypeptide(L)'
;PGIYVRAHGTLDDMWRHFRKFTRVQDESGKWYYFRFWEQGTLGALANAPAIDVRWINNLLRHRLFISLSEDGLALLIRTSESPNPERPVGRIVFSSEIRPLLRRQLQQQRRDEDIRLARAQLVQLGHVAPVSDEQLGQVRVWIMECGITKRDHLIEAMSCVAIGFTGAPDSWPVDVRLLLSDRTRGPGVRVWYLRKQVLGDRG
;
A
#
# COMPACT_ATOMS: atom_id res chain seq x y z
N PRO A 1 -12.51 0.01 -3.13
CA PRO A 1 -12.35 1.49 -3.22
C PRO A 1 -12.01 1.91 -4.66
N GLY A 2 -12.29 3.15 -5.05
CA GLY A 2 -12.12 3.61 -6.43
C GLY A 2 -11.94 5.12 -6.55
N ILE A 3 -11.43 5.57 -7.70
CA ILE A 3 -11.26 6.98 -8.02
C ILE A 3 -12.30 7.36 -9.07
N TYR A 4 -13.13 8.35 -8.75
CA TYR A 4 -14.04 8.97 -9.72
C TYR A 4 -13.41 10.26 -10.23
N VAL A 5 -13.43 10.43 -11.55
CA VAL A 5 -12.85 11.60 -12.21
C VAL A 5 -13.90 12.25 -13.07
N ARG A 6 -14.06 13.56 -12.93
CA ARG A 6 -14.88 14.39 -13.82
C ARG A 6 -14.01 15.27 -14.69
N ALA A 7 -14.08 15.06 -16.00
CA ALA A 7 -13.34 15.81 -17.01
C ALA A 7 -14.28 16.41 -18.07
N HIS A 8 -13.78 17.38 -18.84
CA HIS A 8 -14.46 17.90 -20.04
C HIS A 8 -14.06 17.18 -21.34
N GLY A 9 -12.96 16.42 -21.31
CA GLY A 9 -12.46 15.70 -22.48
C GLY A 9 -13.19 14.39 -22.73
N THR A 10 -12.89 13.76 -23.87
CA THR A 10 -13.41 12.42 -24.18
C THR A 10 -12.79 11.37 -23.25
N LEU A 11 -13.43 10.20 -23.16
CA LEU A 11 -12.87 9.07 -22.44
C LEU A 11 -11.47 8.71 -22.99
N ASP A 12 -11.27 8.73 -24.31
CA ASP A 12 -9.97 8.46 -24.93
C ASP A 12 -8.89 9.47 -24.55
N ASP A 13 -9.24 10.75 -24.39
CA ASP A 13 -8.32 11.77 -23.90
C ASP A 13 -7.91 11.48 -22.45
N MET A 14 -8.88 11.10 -21.61
CA MET A 14 -8.63 10.72 -20.21
C MET A 14 -7.74 9.47 -20.13
N TRP A 15 -8.03 8.44 -20.92
CA TRP A 15 -7.24 7.21 -20.96
C TRP A 15 -5.80 7.47 -21.42
N ARG A 16 -5.61 8.28 -22.47
CA ARG A 16 -4.27 8.69 -22.92
C ARG A 16 -3.53 9.49 -21.85
N HIS A 17 -4.25 10.32 -21.09
CA HIS A 17 -3.68 11.12 -20.01
C HIS A 17 -3.23 10.25 -18.82
N PHE A 18 -4.07 9.32 -18.36
CA PHE A 18 -3.75 8.43 -17.23
C PHE A 18 -2.70 7.36 -17.53
N ARG A 19 -2.34 7.11 -18.78
CA ARG A 19 -1.24 6.18 -19.10
C ARG A 19 0.14 6.84 -19.06
N LYS A 20 0.21 8.17 -18.91
CA LYS A 20 1.48 8.91 -18.91
C LYS A 20 2.11 8.92 -17.53
N PHE A 21 3.23 8.22 -17.37
CA PHE A 21 4.07 8.36 -16.19
C PHE A 21 4.68 9.76 -16.16
N THR A 22 4.32 10.54 -15.13
CA THR A 22 4.87 11.88 -14.95
C THR A 22 6.26 11.76 -14.36
N ARG A 23 7.28 12.31 -15.03
CA ARG A 23 8.62 12.41 -14.42
C ARG A 23 8.64 13.59 -13.46
N VAL A 24 9.02 13.32 -12.23
CA VAL A 24 9.19 14.32 -11.18
C VAL A 24 10.59 14.17 -10.61
N GLN A 25 11.15 15.28 -10.13
CA GLN A 25 12.48 15.28 -9.57
C GLN A 25 12.41 15.68 -8.12
N ASP A 26 13.25 15.14 -7.25
CA ASP A 26 13.37 15.71 -5.91
C ASP A 26 14.35 16.88 -5.86
N GLU A 27 14.41 17.56 -4.72
CA GLU A 27 15.34 18.65 -4.44
C GLU A 27 16.81 18.28 -4.66
N SER A 28 17.17 17.00 -4.52
CA SER A 28 18.53 16.50 -4.76
C SER A 28 18.82 16.23 -6.24
N GLY A 29 17.85 16.46 -7.12
CA GLY A 29 18.00 16.19 -8.54
C GLY A 29 17.78 14.72 -8.93
N LYS A 30 17.25 13.86 -8.05
CA LYS A 30 16.93 12.47 -8.40
C LYS A 30 15.57 12.37 -9.08
N TRP A 31 15.52 11.65 -10.20
CA TRP A 31 14.30 11.46 -10.99
C TRP A 31 13.45 10.28 -10.48
N TYR A 32 12.13 10.46 -10.54
CA TYR A 32 11.13 9.44 -10.25
C TYR A 32 10.04 9.44 -11.32
N TYR A 33 9.45 8.28 -11.55
CA TYR A 33 8.21 8.14 -12.29
C TYR A 33 7.04 8.16 -11.32
N PHE A 34 6.10 9.08 -11.54
CA PHE A 34 4.99 9.35 -10.65
C PHE A 34 3.66 9.04 -11.34
N ARG A 35 2.83 8.25 -10.65
CA ARG A 35 1.47 7.92 -11.04
C ARG A 35 0.50 8.71 -10.17
N PHE A 36 0.11 9.89 -10.65
CA PHE A 36 -0.76 10.78 -9.88
C PHE A 36 -2.18 10.21 -9.69
N TRP A 37 -2.60 9.27 -10.54
CA TRP A 37 -3.93 8.63 -10.53
C TRP A 37 -3.99 7.36 -9.67
N GLU A 38 -2.95 7.05 -8.90
CA GLU A 38 -2.99 5.94 -7.96
C GLU A 38 -3.65 6.37 -6.64
N GLN A 39 -4.48 5.51 -6.06
CA GLN A 39 -5.21 5.82 -4.83
C GLN A 39 -4.25 6.19 -3.67
N GLY A 40 -3.12 5.49 -3.55
CA GLY A 40 -2.11 5.78 -2.52
C GLY A 40 -1.48 7.14 -2.71
N THR A 41 -1.26 7.51 -3.96
CA THR A 41 -0.74 8.83 -4.28
C THR A 41 -1.73 9.92 -3.88
N LEU A 42 -3.00 9.83 -4.30
CA LEU A 42 -4.02 10.83 -3.97
C LEU A 42 -4.27 10.93 -2.47
N GLY A 43 -4.31 9.80 -1.75
CA GLY A 43 -4.45 9.78 -0.30
C GLY A 43 -3.27 10.45 0.42
N ALA A 44 -2.04 10.29 -0.06
CA ALA A 44 -0.89 10.95 0.53
C ALA A 44 -0.95 12.48 0.33
N LEU A 45 -1.36 12.91 -0.86
CA LEU A 45 -1.46 14.32 -1.23
C LEU A 45 -2.58 15.04 -0.49
N ALA A 46 -3.70 14.36 -0.21
CA ALA A 46 -4.78 14.85 0.63
C ALA A 46 -4.31 15.32 2.01
N ASN A 47 -3.37 14.57 2.57
CA ASN A 47 -2.86 14.75 3.92
C ASN A 47 -1.56 15.56 3.96
N ALA A 48 -1.08 16.03 2.81
CA ALA A 48 0.09 16.89 2.75
C ALA A 48 -0.27 18.30 3.27
N PRO A 49 0.62 18.97 4.01
CA PRO A 49 0.46 20.38 4.34
C PRO A 49 0.20 21.18 3.04
N ALA A 50 -0.55 22.28 3.13
CA ALA A 50 -0.97 23.11 1.98
C ALA A 50 0.17 23.73 1.13
N ILE A 51 1.42 23.35 1.40
CA ILE A 51 2.61 23.75 0.67
C ILE A 51 2.74 22.88 -0.59
N ASP A 52 2.22 23.45 -1.68
CA ASP A 52 2.67 23.25 -3.05
C ASP A 52 2.30 21.95 -3.79
N VAL A 53 1.02 21.59 -3.76
CA VAL A 53 0.39 20.71 -4.76
C VAL A 53 -0.12 21.47 -5.99
N ARG A 54 0.33 22.71 -6.24
CA ARG A 54 -0.15 23.47 -7.41
C ARG A 54 0.26 22.83 -8.74
N TRP A 55 1.42 22.19 -8.77
CA TRP A 55 1.85 21.40 -9.93
C TRP A 55 0.89 20.24 -10.21
N ILE A 56 0.21 19.71 -9.19
CA ILE A 56 -0.82 18.69 -9.34
C ILE A 56 -2.02 19.24 -10.11
N ASN A 57 -2.39 20.52 -9.98
CA ASN A 57 -3.46 21.11 -10.80
C ASN A 57 -3.14 21.01 -12.30
N ASN A 58 -1.86 21.08 -12.68
CA ASN A 58 -1.45 20.93 -14.08
C ASN A 58 -1.51 19.47 -14.56
N LEU A 59 -1.29 18.51 -13.66
CA LEU A 59 -1.49 17.08 -13.94
C LEU A 59 -2.96 16.70 -13.91
N LEU A 60 -3.74 17.31 -13.05
CA LEU A 60 -5.18 17.16 -12.94
C LEU A 60 -5.84 18.17 -13.88
N ARG A 61 -5.68 18.00 -15.21
CA ARG A 61 -6.45 18.75 -16.23
C ARG A 61 -7.98 18.57 -16.12
N HIS A 62 -8.43 17.87 -15.09
CA HIS A 62 -9.81 17.47 -14.85
C HIS A 62 -10.29 18.17 -13.58
N ARG A 63 -11.53 18.67 -13.62
CA ARG A 63 -12.06 19.60 -12.62
C ARG A 63 -12.32 18.96 -11.26
N LEU A 64 -12.44 17.64 -11.20
CA LEU A 64 -12.81 16.93 -9.98
C LEU A 64 -12.17 15.55 -9.92
N PHE A 65 -11.46 15.29 -8.82
CA PHE A 65 -11.11 13.94 -8.39
C PHE A 65 -11.85 13.66 -7.09
N ILE A 66 -12.48 12.49 -7.02
CA ILE A 66 -13.07 11.93 -5.82
C ILE A 66 -12.36 10.60 -5.56
N SER A 67 -11.49 10.56 -4.57
CA SER A 67 -10.97 9.29 -4.06
C SER A 67 -11.86 8.82 -2.93
N LEU A 68 -12.51 7.67 -3.09
CA LEU A 68 -13.26 7.04 -2.00
C LEU A 68 -12.33 6.13 -1.21
N SER A 69 -12.13 6.41 0.08
CA SER A 69 -11.54 5.45 1.02
C SER A 69 -12.56 4.38 1.41
N GLU A 70 -12.08 3.27 1.97
CA GLU A 70 -12.96 2.21 2.48
C GLU A 70 -13.79 2.69 3.68
N ASP A 71 -13.30 3.69 4.41
CA ASP A 71 -13.98 4.32 5.55
C ASP A 71 -15.06 5.34 5.13
N GLY A 72 -15.34 5.46 3.82
CA GLY A 72 -16.33 6.39 3.28
C GLY A 72 -15.84 7.85 3.16
N LEU A 73 -14.55 8.13 3.42
CA LEU A 73 -13.99 9.46 3.20
C LEU A 73 -13.78 9.71 1.71
N ALA A 74 -14.34 10.81 1.22
CA ALA A 74 -14.20 11.26 -0.16
C ALA A 74 -13.22 12.45 -0.21
N LEU A 75 -12.04 12.24 -0.78
CA LEU A 75 -11.14 13.36 -1.09
C LEU A 75 -11.64 14.07 -2.34
N LEU A 76 -12.13 15.31 -2.19
CA LEU A 76 -12.52 16.17 -3.29
C LEU A 76 -11.38 17.12 -3.67
N ILE A 77 -10.73 16.88 -4.81
CA ILE A 77 -9.78 17.85 -5.38
C ILE A 77 -10.48 18.62 -6.48
N ARG A 78 -10.72 19.92 -6.26
CA ARG A 78 -11.27 20.84 -7.25
C ARG A 78 -10.18 21.81 -7.69
N THR A 79 -9.79 21.74 -8.95
CA THR A 79 -8.87 22.72 -9.54
C THR A 79 -9.65 24.01 -9.81
N SER A 80 -9.32 25.10 -9.11
CA SER A 80 -10.06 26.37 -9.18
C SER A 80 -9.85 27.15 -10.48
N GLU A 81 -8.77 26.88 -11.20
CA GLU A 81 -8.41 27.59 -12.42
C GLU A 81 -8.34 26.62 -13.60
N SER A 82 -8.90 27.01 -14.74
CA SER A 82 -8.54 26.38 -16.01
C SER A 82 -7.02 26.57 -16.17
N PRO A 83 -6.22 25.50 -16.33
CA PRO A 83 -4.78 25.64 -16.48
C PRO A 83 -4.51 26.59 -17.64
N ASN A 84 -3.80 27.69 -17.39
CA ASN A 84 -3.38 28.60 -18.46
C ASN A 84 -2.41 27.81 -19.36
N PRO A 85 -2.79 27.46 -20.61
CA PRO A 85 -1.98 26.62 -21.47
C PRO A 85 -0.66 27.28 -21.88
N GLU A 86 -0.54 28.62 -21.77
CA GLU A 86 0.66 29.37 -22.11
C GLU A 86 1.66 29.46 -20.95
N ARG A 87 1.27 29.08 -19.73
CA ARG A 87 2.19 29.09 -18.59
C ARG A 87 2.98 27.78 -18.61
N PRO A 88 4.29 27.79 -18.90
CA PRO A 88 5.07 26.57 -18.88
C PRO A 88 4.97 25.97 -17.48
N VAL A 89 4.59 24.68 -17.43
CA VAL A 89 4.62 23.92 -16.19
C VAL A 89 6.08 23.88 -15.76
N GLY A 90 6.42 24.68 -14.75
CA GLY A 90 7.74 24.64 -14.15
C GLY A 90 8.09 23.21 -13.75
N ARG A 91 9.39 22.90 -13.71
CA ARG A 91 9.89 21.59 -13.29
C ARG A 91 9.18 21.15 -12.01
N ILE A 92 8.52 20.00 -12.06
CA ILE A 92 7.83 19.44 -10.89
C ILE A 92 8.89 18.93 -9.92
N VAL A 93 9.01 19.59 -8.77
CA VAL A 93 9.94 19.20 -7.71
C VAL A 93 9.18 18.61 -6.54
N PHE A 94 9.50 17.36 -6.17
CA PHE A 94 9.10 16.80 -4.90
C PHE A 94 9.93 17.41 -3.80
N SER A 95 9.24 18.21 -2.99
CA SER A 95 9.82 18.75 -1.77
C SER A 95 10.20 17.61 -0.82
N SER A 96 11.15 17.90 0.07
CA SER A 96 11.60 16.94 1.08
C SER A 96 10.47 16.41 1.97
N GLU A 97 9.39 17.19 2.13
CA GLU A 97 8.22 16.90 2.97
C GLU A 97 7.25 15.91 2.32
N ILE A 98 7.10 15.93 0.99
CA ILE A 98 6.14 15.06 0.28
C ILE A 98 6.63 13.60 0.21
N ARG A 99 7.95 13.38 0.12
CA ARG A 99 8.51 12.02 -0.05
C ARG A 99 8.19 11.10 1.14
N PRO A 100 8.40 11.49 2.41
CA PRO A 100 8.01 10.69 3.56
C PRO A 100 6.50 10.38 3.58
N LEU A 101 5.65 11.34 3.19
CA LEU A 101 4.20 11.16 3.15
C LEU A 101 3.79 10.11 2.11
N LEU A 102 4.29 10.22 0.87
CA LEU A 102 4.05 9.23 -0.18
C LEU A 102 4.54 7.84 0.24
N ARG A 103 5.74 7.75 0.83
CA ARG A 103 6.29 6.48 1.30
C ARG A 103 5.43 5.87 2.40
N ARG A 104 5.01 6.67 3.39
CA ARG A 104 4.16 6.22 4.48
C ARG A 104 2.82 5.72 3.96
N GLN A 105 2.19 6.44 3.04
CA GLN A 105 0.90 6.04 2.47
C GLN A 105 1.01 4.75 1.65
N LEU A 106 2.05 4.60 0.82
CA LEU A 106 2.29 3.36 0.07
C LEU A 106 2.58 2.17 1.00
N GLN A 107 3.30 2.40 2.10
CA GLN A 107 3.53 1.37 3.12
C GLN A 107 2.23 0.97 3.82
N GLN A 108 1.39 1.94 4.16
CA GLN A 108 0.08 1.70 4.77
C GLN A 108 -0.81 0.86 3.85
N GLN A 109 -0.94 1.25 2.57
CA GLN A 109 -1.74 0.48 1.61
C GLN A 109 -1.23 -0.94 1.40
N ARG A 110 0.10 -1.14 1.35
CA ARG A 110 0.67 -2.48 1.27
C ARG A 110 0.34 -3.31 2.51
N ARG A 111 0.46 -2.70 3.71
CA ARG A 111 0.07 -3.35 4.97
C ARG A 111 -1.39 -3.78 4.93
N ASP A 112 -2.28 -2.87 4.58
CA ASP A 112 -3.73 -3.13 4.62
C ASP A 112 -4.12 -4.20 3.59
N GLU A 113 -3.53 -4.16 2.39
CA GLU A 113 -3.75 -5.21 1.39
C GLU A 113 -3.17 -6.56 1.84
N ASP A 114 -2.01 -6.59 2.50
CA ASP A 114 -1.45 -7.83 3.04
C ASP A 114 -2.35 -8.41 4.14
N ILE A 115 -2.89 -7.57 5.03
CA ILE A 115 -3.86 -8.00 6.06
C ILE A 115 -5.13 -8.55 5.40
N ARG A 116 -5.67 -7.85 4.39
CA ARG A 116 -6.86 -8.27 3.64
C ARG A 116 -6.66 -9.63 2.97
N LEU A 117 -5.51 -9.86 2.35
CA LEU A 117 -5.17 -11.13 1.71
C LEU A 117 -5.00 -12.25 2.75
N ALA A 118 -4.34 -11.99 3.87
CA ALA A 118 -4.19 -12.96 4.94
C ALA A 118 -5.56 -13.37 5.53
N ARG A 119 -6.49 -12.41 5.70
CA ARG A 119 -7.87 -12.70 6.09
C ARG A 119 -8.62 -13.54 5.06
N ALA A 120 -8.53 -13.18 3.78
CA ALA A 120 -9.17 -13.94 2.72
C ALA A 120 -8.69 -15.39 2.72
N GLN A 121 -7.39 -15.61 2.94
CA GLN A 121 -6.80 -16.94 3.05
C GLN A 121 -7.29 -17.69 4.31
N LEU A 122 -7.42 -17.03 5.46
CA LEU A 122 -7.99 -17.63 6.67
C LEU A 122 -9.42 -18.13 6.42
N VAL A 123 -10.26 -17.31 5.78
CA VAL A 123 -11.63 -17.67 5.41
C VAL A 123 -11.65 -18.85 4.44
N GLN A 124 -10.77 -18.87 3.44
CA GLN A 124 -10.64 -19.99 2.50
C GLN A 124 -10.25 -21.31 3.19
N LEU A 125 -9.40 -21.24 4.22
CA LEU A 125 -9.02 -22.40 5.04
C LEU A 125 -10.11 -22.82 6.05
N GLY A 126 -11.27 -22.14 6.07
CA GLY A 126 -12.37 -22.44 6.99
C GLY A 126 -12.17 -21.87 8.40
N HIS A 127 -11.21 -20.97 8.58
CA HIS A 127 -10.92 -20.35 9.87
C HIS A 127 -11.43 -18.91 9.90
N VAL A 128 -12.41 -18.64 10.74
CA VAL A 128 -12.74 -17.27 11.15
C VAL A 128 -11.82 -16.92 12.32
N ALA A 129 -10.57 -16.57 12.03
CA ALA A 129 -9.60 -16.31 13.09
C ALA A 129 -10.06 -15.10 13.93
N PRO A 130 -10.02 -15.16 15.28
CA PRO A 130 -10.42 -14.06 16.17
C PRO A 130 -9.42 -12.89 16.21
N VAL A 131 -8.47 -12.85 15.27
CA VAL A 131 -7.34 -11.92 15.26
C VAL A 131 -7.79 -10.59 14.65
N SER A 132 -7.52 -9.48 15.34
CA SER A 132 -7.81 -8.12 14.84
C SER A 132 -6.84 -7.70 13.74
N ASP A 133 -7.18 -6.68 12.95
CA ASP A 133 -6.28 -6.12 11.93
C ASP A 133 -5.01 -5.56 12.55
N GLU A 134 -5.11 -5.02 13.75
CA GLU A 134 -3.97 -4.52 14.51
C GLU A 134 -3.00 -5.65 14.87
N GLN A 135 -3.52 -6.78 15.35
CA GLN A 135 -2.72 -7.97 15.63
C GLN A 135 -2.09 -8.54 14.36
N LEU A 136 -2.83 -8.67 13.25
CA LEU A 136 -2.26 -9.09 11.97
C LEU A 136 -1.18 -8.12 11.47
N GLY A 137 -1.35 -6.83 11.72
CA GLY A 137 -0.34 -5.80 11.46
C GLY A 137 0.94 -6.01 12.27
N GLN A 138 0.85 -6.34 13.55
CA GLN A 138 2.00 -6.66 14.41
C GLN A 138 2.70 -7.94 13.95
N VAL A 139 1.94 -8.99 13.65
CA VAL A 139 2.45 -10.25 13.09
C VAL A 139 3.21 -10.01 11.79
N ARG A 140 2.64 -9.20 10.89
CA ARG A 140 3.27 -8.83 9.62
C ARG A 140 4.63 -8.17 9.84
N VAL A 141 4.72 -7.20 10.74
CA VAL A 141 6.00 -6.50 11.04
C VAL A 141 7.04 -7.50 11.53
N TRP A 142 6.67 -8.32 12.52
CA TRP A 142 7.58 -9.30 13.11
C TRP A 142 8.07 -10.34 12.08
N ILE A 143 7.19 -10.88 11.24
CA ILE A 143 7.55 -11.84 10.18
C ILE A 143 8.52 -11.21 9.16
N MET A 144 8.32 -9.93 8.83
CA MET A 144 9.24 -9.18 7.97
C MET A 144 10.62 -8.99 8.63
N GLU A 145 10.68 -8.74 9.94
CA GLU A 145 11.93 -8.65 10.72
C GLU A 145 12.68 -9.99 10.77
N CYS A 146 11.96 -11.10 10.77
CA CYS A 146 12.51 -12.44 10.56
C CYS A 146 13.07 -12.65 9.13
N GLY A 147 12.89 -11.69 8.21
CA GLY A 147 13.42 -11.72 6.85
C GLY A 147 12.49 -12.39 5.83
N ILE A 148 11.21 -12.60 6.16
CA ILE A 148 10.21 -13.14 5.23
C ILE A 148 9.49 -11.96 4.59
N THR A 149 9.97 -11.51 3.43
CA THR A 149 9.48 -10.30 2.74
C THR A 149 8.78 -10.57 1.41
N LYS A 150 8.96 -11.77 0.82
CA LYS A 150 8.23 -12.16 -0.39
C LYS A 150 6.75 -12.29 -0.03
N ARG A 151 5.88 -11.59 -0.78
CA ARG A 151 4.46 -11.45 -0.46
C ARG A 151 3.76 -12.77 -0.19
N ASP A 152 3.85 -13.73 -1.10
CA ASP A 152 3.17 -15.03 -0.94
C ASP A 152 3.57 -15.75 0.35
N HIS A 153 4.86 -15.73 0.70
CA HIS A 153 5.36 -16.32 1.94
C HIS A 153 4.91 -15.55 3.17
N LEU A 154 4.86 -14.21 3.08
CA LEU A 154 4.39 -13.35 4.16
C LEU A 154 2.91 -13.60 4.46
N ILE A 155 2.05 -13.65 3.44
CA ILE A 155 0.61 -13.92 3.60
C ILE A 155 0.40 -15.31 4.21
N GLU A 156 1.04 -16.34 3.64
CA GLU A 156 0.95 -17.70 4.15
C GLU A 156 1.40 -17.80 5.62
N ALA A 157 2.51 -17.17 5.96
CA ALA A 157 3.03 -17.16 7.33
C ALA A 157 2.09 -16.44 8.29
N MET A 158 1.57 -15.27 7.89
CA MET A 158 0.59 -14.50 8.67
C MET A 158 -0.65 -15.34 8.95
N SER A 159 -1.21 -16.01 7.94
CA SER A 159 -2.39 -16.86 8.08
C SER A 159 -2.10 -18.08 8.97
N CYS A 160 -0.98 -18.78 8.79
CA CYS A 160 -0.63 -19.92 9.63
C CYS A 160 -0.46 -19.52 11.09
N VAL A 161 0.25 -18.42 11.36
CA VAL A 161 0.42 -17.92 12.72
C VAL A 161 -0.94 -17.58 13.34
N ALA A 162 -1.81 -16.89 12.60
CA ALA A 162 -3.13 -16.51 13.09
C ALA A 162 -4.08 -17.70 13.36
N ILE A 163 -3.84 -18.86 12.73
CA ILE A 163 -4.57 -20.10 13.00
C ILE A 163 -4.01 -20.79 14.25
N GLY A 164 -2.68 -20.93 14.32
CA GLY A 164 -2.03 -21.76 15.33
C GLY A 164 -1.80 -21.05 16.66
N PHE A 165 -1.70 -19.71 16.67
CA PHE A 165 -1.22 -18.96 17.82
C PHE A 165 -2.03 -17.67 18.03
N THR A 166 -2.33 -17.39 19.28
CA THR A 166 -3.00 -16.16 19.71
C THR A 166 -2.02 -15.23 20.43
N GLY A 167 -2.25 -13.92 20.36
CA GLY A 167 -1.44 -12.94 21.08
C GLY A 167 -0.21 -12.46 20.32
N ALA A 168 0.65 -11.73 21.02
CA ALA A 168 1.85 -11.12 20.46
C ALA A 168 2.92 -12.17 20.13
N PRO A 169 3.86 -11.90 19.20
CA PRO A 169 4.93 -12.83 18.85
C PRO A 169 5.66 -13.43 20.06
N ASP A 170 5.92 -12.63 21.10
CA ASP A 170 6.64 -13.07 22.29
C ASP A 170 5.93 -14.15 23.11
N SER A 171 4.60 -14.27 22.98
CA SER A 171 3.82 -15.33 23.65
C SER A 171 3.76 -16.63 22.85
N TRP A 172 4.31 -16.68 21.64
CA TRP A 172 4.29 -17.89 20.83
C TRP A 172 5.30 -18.93 21.32
N PRO A 173 5.03 -20.22 21.05
CA PRO A 173 5.97 -21.29 21.32
C PRO A 173 7.39 -20.97 20.81
N VAL A 174 8.39 -21.30 21.62
CA VAL A 174 9.80 -20.94 21.36
C VAL A 174 10.28 -21.56 20.04
N ASP A 175 9.90 -22.80 19.76
CA ASP A 175 10.22 -23.51 18.53
C ASP A 175 9.70 -22.80 17.28
N VAL A 176 8.49 -22.24 17.32
CA VAL A 176 7.90 -21.45 16.22
C VAL A 176 8.69 -20.16 16.00
N ARG A 177 9.02 -19.45 17.09
CA ARG A 177 9.82 -18.23 17.01
C ARG A 177 11.21 -18.49 16.44
N LEU A 178 11.85 -19.57 16.90
CA LEU A 178 13.16 -20.00 16.40
C LEU A 178 13.08 -20.42 14.93
N LEU A 179 12.09 -21.21 14.54
CA LEU A 179 11.85 -21.62 13.15
C LEU A 179 11.73 -20.41 12.23
N LEU A 180 10.90 -19.44 12.61
CA LEU A 180 10.67 -18.25 11.80
C LEU A 180 11.89 -17.31 11.82
N SER A 181 12.67 -17.26 12.90
CA SER A 181 13.88 -16.42 12.96
C SER A 181 15.13 -17.06 12.36
N ASP A 182 15.10 -18.35 12.03
CA ASP A 182 16.25 -19.09 11.49
C ASP A 182 16.58 -18.65 10.05
N ARG A 183 17.48 -17.67 9.94
CA ARG A 183 17.95 -17.14 8.65
C ARG A 183 18.86 -18.09 7.89
N THR A 184 19.29 -19.22 8.48
CA THR A 184 20.04 -20.26 7.76
C THR A 184 19.13 -21.01 6.78
N ARG A 185 17.82 -20.97 6.99
CA ARG A 185 16.80 -21.57 6.11
C ARG A 185 16.14 -20.51 5.23
N GLY A 186 15.93 -20.88 3.96
CA GLY A 186 15.17 -20.05 3.03
C GLY A 186 13.75 -19.73 3.55
N PRO A 187 13.20 -18.53 3.29
CA PRO A 187 11.86 -18.14 3.75
C PRO A 187 10.76 -19.16 3.41
N GLY A 188 10.78 -19.71 2.20
CA GLY A 188 9.78 -20.72 1.78
C GLY A 188 9.84 -22.01 2.59
N VAL A 189 11.05 -22.45 2.98
CA VAL A 189 11.24 -23.66 3.81
C VAL A 189 10.66 -23.43 5.22
N ARG A 190 10.95 -22.27 5.82
CA ARG A 190 10.41 -21.90 7.14
C ARG A 190 8.89 -21.86 7.14
N VAL A 191 8.30 -21.23 6.12
CA VAL A 191 6.84 -21.14 5.97
C VAL A 191 6.21 -22.52 5.71
N TRP A 192 6.88 -23.37 4.94
CA TRP A 192 6.42 -24.75 4.73
C TRP A 192 6.38 -25.56 6.04
N TYR A 193 7.41 -25.48 6.88
CA TYR A 193 7.42 -26.13 8.19
C TYR A 193 6.31 -25.58 9.11
N LEU A 194 6.14 -24.26 9.14
CA LEU A 194 5.08 -23.61 9.91
C LEU A 194 3.70 -24.12 9.49
N ARG A 195 3.44 -24.17 8.17
CA ARG A 195 2.19 -24.68 7.62
C ARG A 195 1.95 -26.13 8.03
N LYS A 196 2.96 -26.99 7.93
CA LYS A 196 2.87 -28.40 8.34
C LYS A 196 2.57 -28.54 9.84
N GLN A 197 3.16 -27.69 10.68
CA GLN A 197 2.91 -27.69 12.13
C GLN A 197 1.48 -27.26 12.49
N VAL A 198 0.91 -26.29 11.75
CA VAL A 198 -0.40 -25.71 12.06
C VAL A 198 -1.56 -26.46 11.40
N LEU A 199 -1.43 -26.82 10.12
CA LEU A 199 -2.51 -27.40 9.30
C LEU A 199 -2.38 -28.93 9.14
N GLY A 200 -1.27 -29.52 9.56
CA GLY A 200 -0.94 -30.92 9.29
C GLY A 200 -0.68 -31.19 7.80
N ASP A 201 -0.64 -32.46 7.41
CA ASP A 201 -0.41 -32.91 6.03
C ASP A 201 -1.66 -32.82 5.13
N ARG A 202 -2.58 -31.88 5.38
CA ARG A 202 -3.70 -31.61 4.45
C ARG A 202 -3.16 -30.90 3.20
N GLY A 203 -2.66 -31.69 2.26
CA GLY A 203 -2.32 -31.35 0.88
C GLY A 203 -3.42 -31.79 -0.07
#